data_AF-A0AAW5N822-F1
#
_entry.id   AF-A0AAW5N822-F1
#
_cell.length_a   1.000
_cell.length_b   1.000
_cell.length_c   1.000
_cell.angle_alpha   90.00
_cell.angle_beta   90.00
_cell.angle_gamma   90.00
#
_symmetry.space_group_name_H-M   'P 1'
#
loop_
_entity.id
_entity.type
_entity.pdbx_description
1 polymer ?
#
loop_
_entity_poly.entity_id
_entity_poly.type
_entity_poly.pdbx_seq_one_letter_code
_entity_poly.pdbx_strand_id
1 'polypeptide(L)'
;MKVLLKKSTEDMNWGGDDYDIISLNPISKALTDCYLPLWSPSSLKALLLKRLGTLKRMYLHLRVDCEKDSSVVKSISLKCGMLDDVERMYDDNKVDWGKIKGCLTEYFLSIGYKSLQCTDDEDIVNFIQRLEKDVPLAKEYFKVLYKCDENIARIGYFGDNDKYEMYVKTDDEETTPHFHIRDTETKGGKFETCVCLETNCYCLHGTYKDVLTPEHQAMLMDFMEGLSRHKQHTLSLVCNYEWAVDMWNLNNEATQVTLRYGSKNKVIIPDYGKMTL
;
A
#
# COMPACT_ATOMS: atom_id res chain seq x y z
N MET A 1 -6.66 9.85 3.15
CA MET A 1 -6.62 8.39 3.38
C MET A 1 -5.72 7.83 2.31
N LYS A 2 -4.74 6.98 2.63
CA LYS A 2 -3.77 6.51 1.63
C LYS A 2 -3.90 5.02 1.39
N VAL A 3 -3.45 4.54 0.24
CA VAL A 3 -3.38 3.11 -0.06
C VAL A 3 -1.91 2.70 -0.19
N LEU A 4 -1.51 1.64 0.49
CA LEU A 4 -0.20 1.01 0.28
C LEU A 4 -0.32 -0.19 -0.64
N LEU A 5 0.65 -0.34 -1.55
CA LEU A 5 0.85 -1.52 -2.37
C LEU A 5 1.78 -2.52 -1.65
N LYS A 6 1.25 -3.70 -1.33
CA LYS A 6 1.97 -4.77 -0.60
C LYS A 6 2.71 -5.74 -1.51
N LYS A 7 2.23 -5.93 -2.74
CA LYS A 7 2.75 -6.89 -3.73
C LYS A 7 2.70 -6.24 -5.11
N SER A 8 3.67 -6.56 -5.98
CA SER A 8 3.66 -6.06 -7.37
C SER A 8 2.41 -6.52 -8.12
N THR A 9 1.82 -5.61 -8.91
CA THR A 9 0.72 -5.89 -9.86
C THR A 9 1.22 -6.03 -11.29
N GLU A 10 2.52 -6.18 -11.51
CA GLU A 10 3.10 -6.35 -12.84
C GLU A 10 2.90 -7.78 -13.33
N ASP A 11 2.52 -7.93 -14.60
CA ASP A 11 2.49 -9.22 -15.29
C ASP A 11 3.88 -9.54 -15.84
N MET A 12 4.26 -10.83 -15.89
CA MET A 12 5.56 -11.23 -16.43
C MET A 12 5.46 -11.43 -17.93
N ASN A 13 6.29 -10.73 -18.69
CA ASN A 13 6.46 -10.97 -20.13
C ASN A 13 7.73 -11.82 -20.37
N TRP A 14 7.56 -13.00 -20.95
CA TRP A 14 8.64 -13.88 -21.36
C TRP A 14 8.92 -13.64 -22.85
N GLY A 15 9.92 -12.83 -23.17
CA GLY A 15 10.34 -12.63 -24.55
C GLY A 15 11.43 -13.61 -24.97
N GLY A 16 11.18 -14.38 -26.02
CA GLY A 16 12.21 -15.00 -26.85
C GLY A 16 12.26 -14.33 -28.23
N ASP A 17 13.24 -14.69 -29.07
CA ASP A 17 13.40 -14.08 -30.41
C ASP A 17 12.18 -14.26 -31.34
N ASP A 18 11.31 -15.25 -31.07
CA ASP A 18 10.18 -15.62 -31.94
C ASP A 18 8.78 -15.43 -31.32
N TYR A 19 8.63 -15.37 -29.99
CA TYR A 19 7.33 -15.29 -29.30
C TYR A 19 7.44 -14.62 -27.92
N ASP A 20 6.44 -13.80 -27.58
CA ASP A 20 6.31 -13.13 -26.27
C ASP A 20 5.17 -13.79 -25.46
N ILE A 21 5.46 -14.52 -24.38
CA ILE A 21 4.40 -15.12 -23.56
C ILE A 21 4.12 -14.22 -22.35
N ILE A 22 2.88 -13.73 -22.21
CA ILE A 22 2.44 -13.03 -21.00
C ILE A 22 1.92 -14.03 -19.98
N SER A 23 2.57 -14.06 -18.81
CA SER A 23 2.09 -14.74 -17.62
C SER A 23 1.42 -13.73 -16.70
N LEU A 24 0.10 -13.82 -16.58
CA LEU A 24 -0.67 -12.96 -15.70
C LEU A 24 -0.31 -13.22 -14.24
N ASN A 25 -0.06 -12.15 -13.49
CA ASN A 25 0.04 -12.27 -12.05
C ASN A 25 -1.33 -12.66 -11.44
N PRO A 26 -1.36 -13.10 -10.17
CA PRO A 26 -2.60 -13.56 -9.54
C PRO A 26 -3.74 -12.53 -9.52
N ILE A 27 -3.47 -11.22 -9.35
CA ILE A 27 -4.51 -10.19 -9.32
C ILE A 27 -5.08 -9.91 -10.71
N SER A 28 -4.25 -9.81 -11.75
CA SER A 28 -4.67 -9.66 -13.15
C SER A 28 -5.47 -10.87 -13.62
N LYS A 29 -5.03 -12.07 -13.25
CA LYS A 29 -5.78 -13.30 -13.51
C LYS A 29 -7.15 -13.27 -12.83
N ALA A 30 -7.21 -12.94 -11.54
CA ALA A 30 -8.48 -12.90 -10.80
C ALA A 30 -9.45 -11.84 -11.34
N LEU A 31 -8.94 -10.66 -11.72
CA LEU A 31 -9.70 -9.61 -12.41
C LEU A 31 -10.26 -10.11 -13.75
N THR A 32 -9.41 -10.75 -14.55
CA THR A 32 -9.80 -11.28 -15.86
C THR A 32 -10.85 -12.37 -15.71
N ASP A 33 -10.66 -13.32 -14.80
CA ASP A 33 -11.63 -14.39 -14.55
C ASP A 33 -12.98 -13.84 -14.04
N CYS A 34 -12.96 -12.75 -13.27
CA CYS A 34 -14.18 -12.09 -12.77
C CYS A 34 -14.99 -11.43 -13.90
N TYR A 35 -14.33 -10.67 -14.78
CA TYR A 35 -15.02 -9.78 -15.73
C TYR A 35 -14.94 -10.21 -17.20
N LEU A 36 -13.87 -10.89 -17.60
CA LEU A 36 -13.62 -11.42 -18.94
C LEU A 36 -13.24 -12.93 -18.89
N PRO A 37 -14.06 -13.78 -18.25
CA PRO A 37 -13.75 -15.21 -18.14
C PRO A 37 -13.56 -15.84 -19.51
N LEU A 38 -12.62 -16.77 -19.66
CA LEU A 38 -12.30 -17.36 -20.96
C LEU A 38 -13.51 -18.11 -21.56
N TRP A 39 -14.11 -19.01 -20.79
CA TRP A 39 -15.13 -19.94 -21.27
C TRP A 39 -16.56 -19.49 -21.00
N SER A 40 -16.76 -18.64 -19.99
CA SER A 40 -18.09 -18.19 -19.59
C SER A 40 -18.50 -16.91 -20.31
N PRO A 41 -19.82 -16.68 -20.50
CA PRO A 41 -20.32 -15.37 -20.86
C PRO A 41 -20.13 -14.39 -19.70
N SER A 42 -19.93 -13.12 -20.01
CA SER A 42 -20.00 -12.02 -19.05
C SER A 42 -20.64 -10.81 -19.70
N SER A 43 -21.23 -9.92 -18.89
CA SER A 43 -21.86 -8.69 -19.38
C SER A 43 -20.87 -7.80 -20.14
N LEU A 44 -19.63 -7.72 -19.65
CA LEU A 44 -18.57 -6.99 -20.35
C LEU A 44 -18.20 -7.65 -21.69
N LYS A 45 -18.08 -8.98 -21.73
CA LYS A 45 -17.82 -9.72 -22.98
C LYS A 45 -18.93 -9.49 -24.01
N ALA A 46 -20.19 -9.52 -23.57
CA ALA A 46 -21.34 -9.25 -24.44
C ALA A 46 -21.34 -7.81 -24.98
N LEU A 47 -21.01 -6.82 -24.14
CA LEU A 47 -20.89 -5.42 -24.55
C LEU A 47 -19.78 -5.23 -25.60
N LEU A 48 -18.60 -5.82 -25.36
CA LEU A 48 -17.47 -5.77 -26.29
C LEU A 48 -17.82 -6.43 -27.62
N LEU A 49 -18.40 -7.64 -27.60
CA LEU A 49 -18.81 -8.34 -28.82
C LEU A 49 -19.85 -7.55 -29.61
N LYS A 50 -20.84 -6.94 -28.94
CA LYS A 50 -21.87 -6.12 -29.58
C LYS A 50 -21.29 -4.90 -30.29
N ARG A 51 -20.27 -4.25 -29.72
CA ARG A 51 -19.71 -3.01 -30.26
C ARG A 51 -18.56 -3.21 -31.24
N LEU A 52 -17.79 -4.27 -31.07
CA LEU A 52 -16.60 -4.56 -31.87
C LEU A 52 -16.87 -5.61 -32.96
N GLY A 53 -17.95 -6.39 -32.85
CA GLY A 53 -18.31 -7.46 -33.78
C GLY A 53 -17.44 -8.72 -33.68
N THR A 54 -16.29 -8.63 -33.01
CA THR A 54 -15.37 -9.73 -32.73
C THR A 54 -14.82 -9.60 -31.32
N LEU A 55 -14.39 -10.72 -30.73
CA LEU A 55 -13.75 -10.75 -29.42
C LEU A 55 -12.39 -11.41 -29.53
N LYS A 56 -11.34 -10.60 -29.40
CA LYS A 56 -9.94 -11.01 -29.28
C LYS A 56 -9.67 -11.61 -27.90
N ARG A 57 -8.56 -12.35 -27.73
CA ARG A 57 -8.17 -12.87 -26.41
C ARG A 57 -7.60 -11.74 -25.57
N MET A 58 -8.44 -11.17 -24.71
CA MET A 58 -8.11 -10.02 -23.87
C MET A 58 -8.01 -10.40 -22.40
N TYR A 59 -7.28 -9.59 -21.64
CA TYR A 59 -7.20 -9.68 -20.19
C TYR A 59 -7.29 -8.29 -19.56
N LEU A 60 -7.68 -8.25 -18.29
CA LEU A 60 -7.68 -7.04 -17.48
C LEU A 60 -6.50 -7.06 -16.51
N HIS A 61 -5.88 -5.90 -16.31
CA HIS A 61 -4.80 -5.74 -15.35
C HIS A 61 -4.85 -4.35 -14.71
N LEU A 62 -4.20 -4.23 -13.55
CA LEU A 62 -4.03 -2.96 -12.87
C LEU A 62 -2.66 -2.39 -13.21
N ARG A 63 -2.65 -1.15 -13.68
CA ARG A 63 -1.45 -0.32 -13.64
C ARG A 63 -1.50 0.50 -12.35
N VAL A 64 -0.52 0.27 -11.48
CA VAL A 64 -0.40 0.97 -10.20
C VAL A 64 0.93 1.72 -10.22
N ASP A 65 0.87 3.03 -10.10
CA ASP A 65 2.06 3.85 -9.92
C ASP A 65 2.14 4.24 -8.44
N CYS A 66 3.29 4.02 -7.81
CA CYS A 66 3.54 4.45 -6.44
C CYS A 66 4.32 5.76 -6.40
N GLU A 67 4.29 6.44 -5.25
CA GLU A 67 5.19 7.55 -4.98
C GLU A 67 6.65 7.09 -5.04
N LYS A 68 7.54 8.03 -5.38
CA LYS A 68 8.97 7.72 -5.55
C LYS A 68 9.54 7.14 -4.25
N ASP A 69 10.23 6.01 -4.36
CA ASP A 69 10.86 5.30 -3.25
C ASP A 69 9.90 4.90 -2.11
N SER A 70 8.60 4.78 -2.40
CA SER A 70 7.52 4.44 -1.45
C SER A 70 6.57 3.37 -2.00
N SER A 71 5.86 2.71 -1.10
CA SER A 71 4.74 1.80 -1.44
C SER A 71 3.38 2.50 -1.48
N VAL A 72 3.31 3.81 -1.22
CA VAL A 72 2.08 4.59 -1.31
C VAL A 72 1.63 4.68 -2.77
N VAL A 73 0.41 4.25 -3.05
CA VAL A 73 -0.21 4.31 -4.38
C VAL A 73 -0.53 5.76 -4.71
N LYS A 74 0.08 6.25 -5.79
CA LYS A 74 -0.15 7.57 -6.37
C LYS A 74 -1.23 7.54 -7.44
N SER A 75 -1.28 6.46 -8.21
CA SER A 75 -2.29 6.29 -9.24
C SER A 75 -2.66 4.82 -9.40
N ILE A 76 -3.93 4.56 -9.70
CA ILE A 76 -4.40 3.24 -10.10
C ILE A 76 -5.24 3.37 -11.37
N SER A 77 -4.97 2.49 -12.33
CA SER A 77 -5.75 2.39 -13.54
C SER A 77 -6.09 0.95 -13.89
N LEU A 78 -7.36 0.67 -14.12
CA LEU A 78 -7.79 -0.57 -14.75
C LEU A 78 -7.58 -0.48 -16.26
N LYS A 79 -6.80 -1.40 -16.80
CA LYS A 79 -6.45 -1.48 -18.21
C LYS A 79 -6.85 -2.82 -18.79
N CYS A 80 -6.87 -2.88 -20.11
CA CYS A 80 -7.11 -4.08 -20.88
C CYS A 80 -5.94 -4.28 -21.85
N GLY A 81 -5.46 -5.51 -21.96
CA GLY A 81 -4.40 -5.91 -22.88
C GLY A 81 -4.81 -7.14 -23.69
N MET A 82 -3.99 -7.49 -24.67
CA MET A 82 -4.14 -8.73 -25.45
C MET A 82 -3.24 -9.83 -24.89
N LEU A 83 -3.81 -11.02 -24.71
CA LEU A 83 -3.10 -12.21 -24.22
C LEU A 83 -2.27 -12.89 -25.30
N ASP A 84 -2.76 -12.88 -26.54
CA ASP A 84 -2.12 -13.55 -27.66
C ASP A 84 -1.01 -12.70 -28.27
N ASP A 85 0.14 -13.31 -28.50
CA ASP A 85 1.37 -12.66 -28.93
C ASP A 85 1.39 -12.37 -30.42
N VAL A 86 0.84 -13.25 -31.24
CA VAL A 86 0.57 -13.01 -32.66
C VAL A 86 -0.41 -11.84 -32.79
N GLU A 87 -1.46 -11.79 -31.98
CA GLU A 87 -2.39 -10.66 -31.98
C GLU A 87 -1.70 -9.36 -31.53
N ARG A 88 -0.85 -9.39 -30.49
CA ARG A 88 -0.05 -8.21 -30.09
C ARG A 88 0.91 -7.77 -31.18
N MET A 89 1.57 -8.68 -31.88
CA MET A 89 2.60 -8.32 -32.86
C MET A 89 2.02 -7.80 -34.17
N TYR A 90 0.90 -8.37 -34.63
CA TYR A 90 0.36 -8.09 -35.98
C TYR A 90 -0.96 -7.33 -36.00
N ASP A 91 -1.73 -7.38 -34.90
CA ASP A 91 -3.09 -6.84 -34.84
C ASP A 91 -3.26 -5.70 -33.84
N ASP A 92 -2.27 -5.38 -33.00
CA ASP A 92 -2.39 -4.31 -31.99
C ASP A 92 -2.75 -2.95 -32.59
N ASN A 93 -2.09 -2.60 -33.69
CA ASN A 93 -2.38 -1.36 -34.43
C ASN A 93 -3.75 -1.38 -35.16
N LYS A 94 -4.39 -2.54 -35.27
CA LYS A 94 -5.73 -2.71 -35.87
C LYS A 94 -6.82 -2.75 -34.81
N VAL A 95 -6.47 -2.84 -33.53
CA VAL A 95 -7.40 -2.86 -32.42
C VAL A 95 -7.84 -1.44 -32.09
N ASP A 96 -9.16 -1.21 -32.06
CA ASP A 96 -9.73 0.08 -31.66
C ASP A 96 -9.73 0.20 -30.12
N TRP A 97 -8.54 0.47 -29.57
CA TRP A 97 -8.32 0.65 -28.14
C TRP A 97 -9.17 1.77 -27.54
N GLY A 98 -9.53 2.78 -28.35
CA GLY A 98 -10.45 3.85 -27.97
C GLY A 98 -11.85 3.31 -27.68
N LYS A 99 -12.41 2.50 -28.58
CA LYS A 99 -13.71 1.85 -28.36
C LYS A 99 -13.67 0.85 -27.21
N ILE A 100 -12.60 0.07 -27.07
CA ILE A 100 -12.44 -0.86 -25.94
C ILE A 100 -12.46 -0.09 -24.62
N LYS A 101 -11.67 1.00 -24.51
CA LYS A 101 -11.67 1.87 -23.33
C LYS A 101 -13.06 2.44 -23.05
N GLY A 102 -13.80 2.85 -24.08
CA GLY A 102 -15.19 3.31 -23.95
C GLY A 102 -16.11 2.22 -23.38
N CYS A 103 -16.03 0.99 -23.88
CA CYS A 103 -16.82 -0.15 -23.39
C CYS A 103 -16.50 -0.47 -21.93
N LEU A 104 -15.22 -0.52 -21.58
CA LEU A 104 -14.77 -0.74 -20.20
C LEU A 104 -15.31 0.34 -19.28
N THR A 105 -15.18 1.61 -19.70
CA THR A 105 -15.65 2.76 -18.91
C THR A 105 -17.15 2.64 -18.64
N GLU A 106 -17.95 2.44 -19.69
CA GLU A 106 -19.41 2.27 -19.55
C GLU A 106 -19.78 1.11 -18.63
N TYR A 107 -19.14 -0.05 -18.81
CA TYR A 107 -19.42 -1.22 -17.99
C TYR A 107 -19.07 -1.01 -16.52
N PHE A 108 -17.85 -0.56 -16.22
CA PHE A 108 -17.38 -0.42 -14.84
C PHE A 108 -18.12 0.69 -14.09
N LEU A 109 -18.49 1.79 -14.77
CA LEU A 109 -19.40 2.79 -14.23
C LEU A 109 -20.77 2.18 -13.89
N SER A 110 -21.32 1.34 -14.77
CA SER A 110 -22.66 0.74 -14.57
C SER A 110 -22.74 -0.17 -13.34
N ILE A 111 -21.62 -0.80 -12.95
CA ILE A 111 -21.56 -1.70 -11.78
C ILE A 111 -21.08 -0.99 -10.50
N GLY A 112 -20.83 0.32 -10.56
CA GLY A 112 -20.57 1.16 -9.38
C GLY A 112 -19.11 1.54 -9.12
N TYR A 113 -18.21 1.39 -10.10
CA TYR A 113 -16.91 2.09 -10.04
C TYR A 113 -17.12 3.56 -10.42
N LYS A 114 -16.44 4.49 -9.74
CA LYS A 114 -16.53 5.93 -10.06
C LYS A 114 -15.65 6.31 -11.26
N SER A 115 -14.49 5.68 -11.37
CA SER A 115 -13.52 5.88 -12.45
C SER A 115 -12.71 4.61 -12.66
N LEU A 116 -12.12 4.45 -13.84
CA LEU A 116 -11.15 3.39 -14.16
C LEU A 116 -9.72 3.91 -14.05
N GLN A 117 -9.52 5.20 -13.82
CA GLN A 117 -8.24 5.84 -13.60
C GLN A 117 -8.41 6.83 -12.45
N CYS A 118 -7.75 6.56 -11.33
CA CYS A 118 -7.84 7.34 -10.11
C CYS A 118 -6.45 7.86 -9.75
N THR A 119 -6.39 9.15 -9.44
CA THR A 119 -5.17 9.86 -9.02
C THR A 119 -5.35 10.51 -7.66
N ASP A 120 -6.58 10.76 -7.24
CA ASP A 120 -6.92 11.36 -5.96
C ASP A 120 -7.10 10.27 -4.89
N ASP A 121 -6.58 10.50 -3.68
CA ASP A 121 -6.62 9.58 -2.55
C ASP A 121 -8.01 8.96 -2.31
N GLU A 122 -9.06 9.79 -2.31
CA GLU A 122 -10.43 9.33 -2.06
C GLU A 122 -10.92 8.38 -3.16
N ASP A 123 -10.63 8.70 -4.43
CA ASP A 123 -11.04 7.89 -5.56
C ASP A 123 -10.24 6.57 -5.63
N ILE A 124 -8.96 6.60 -5.29
CA ILE A 124 -8.12 5.40 -5.16
C ILE A 124 -8.69 4.48 -4.07
N VAL A 125 -9.03 5.02 -2.89
CA VAL A 125 -9.62 4.24 -1.80
C VAL A 125 -10.97 3.65 -2.22
N ASN A 126 -11.85 4.46 -2.82
CA ASN A 126 -13.16 4.00 -3.29
C ASN A 126 -13.02 2.90 -4.36
N PHE A 127 -12.06 3.05 -5.27
CA PHE A 127 -11.75 2.05 -6.29
C PHE A 127 -11.33 0.73 -5.65
N ILE A 128 -10.38 0.76 -4.71
CA ILE A 128 -9.89 -0.45 -4.02
C ILE A 128 -11.00 -1.10 -3.19
N GLN A 129 -11.76 -0.34 -2.42
CA GLN A 129 -12.87 -0.88 -1.63
C GLN A 129 -13.94 -1.55 -2.48
N ARG A 130 -14.23 -0.98 -3.67
CA ARG A 130 -15.12 -1.62 -4.63
C ARG A 130 -14.48 -2.90 -5.19
N LEU A 131 -13.22 -2.83 -5.61
CA LEU A 131 -12.49 -3.97 -6.14
C LEU A 131 -12.42 -5.14 -5.15
N GLU A 132 -12.20 -4.88 -3.86
CA GLU A 132 -12.18 -5.92 -2.83
C GLU A 132 -13.50 -6.68 -2.68
N LYS A 133 -14.63 -6.07 -3.06
CA LYS A 133 -15.94 -6.76 -3.07
C LYS A 133 -16.05 -7.72 -4.25
N ASP A 134 -15.55 -7.33 -5.42
CA ASP A 134 -15.65 -8.11 -6.63
C ASP A 134 -14.52 -9.16 -6.75
N VAL A 135 -13.32 -8.81 -6.28
CA VAL A 135 -12.09 -9.59 -6.31
C VAL A 135 -11.43 -9.57 -4.91
N PRO A 136 -11.82 -10.45 -3.98
CA PRO A 136 -11.33 -10.45 -2.60
C PRO A 136 -9.81 -10.55 -2.44
N LEU A 137 -9.11 -11.11 -3.43
CA LEU A 137 -7.64 -11.18 -3.49
C LEU A 137 -6.99 -9.78 -3.41
N ALA A 138 -7.69 -8.71 -3.79
CA ALA A 138 -7.19 -7.35 -3.68
C ALA A 138 -6.73 -6.96 -2.26
N LYS A 139 -7.30 -7.57 -1.21
CA LYS A 139 -6.89 -7.36 0.20
C LYS A 139 -5.46 -7.81 0.49
N GLU A 140 -4.92 -8.71 -0.32
CA GLU A 140 -3.52 -9.13 -0.19
C GLU A 140 -2.54 -8.17 -0.85
N TYR A 141 -3.02 -7.39 -1.82
CA TYR A 141 -2.23 -6.47 -2.64
C TYR A 141 -2.28 -5.04 -2.12
N PHE A 142 -3.41 -4.62 -1.55
CA PHE A 142 -3.63 -3.25 -1.14
C PHE A 142 -3.96 -3.16 0.35
N LYS A 143 -3.56 -2.05 0.97
CA LYS A 143 -3.86 -1.73 2.37
C LYS A 143 -4.31 -0.28 2.47
N VAL A 144 -5.57 -0.06 2.83
CA VAL A 144 -6.11 1.28 3.08
C VAL A 144 -5.67 1.76 4.47
N LEU A 145 -5.15 2.98 4.53
CA LEU A 145 -4.74 3.71 5.71
C LEU A 145 -5.62 4.95 5.91
N TYR A 146 -6.17 5.12 7.11
CA TYR A 146 -7.04 6.23 7.47
C TYR A 146 -6.25 7.26 8.29
N LYS A 147 -6.17 8.51 7.82
CA LYS A 147 -5.49 9.60 8.54
C LYS A 147 -6.16 9.75 9.92
N CYS A 148 -5.37 9.89 10.97
CA CYS A 148 -5.90 10.24 12.28
C CYS A 148 -6.10 11.76 12.31
N ASP A 149 -7.32 12.22 12.60
CA ASP A 149 -7.67 13.66 12.70
C ASP A 149 -7.08 14.35 13.96
N GLU A 150 -6.06 13.77 14.58
CA GLU A 150 -5.37 14.33 15.75
C GLU A 150 -3.97 14.82 15.35
N ASN A 151 -3.44 15.84 16.05
CA ASN A 151 -2.06 16.34 15.87
C ASN A 151 -0.99 15.24 16.06
N ILE A 152 -1.39 14.07 16.56
CA ILE A 152 -0.56 12.90 16.71
C ILE A 152 -1.31 11.65 16.24
N ALA A 153 -0.59 10.71 15.66
CA ALA A 153 -1.02 9.33 15.47
C ALA A 153 -0.39 8.45 16.57
N ARG A 154 -1.21 7.97 17.50
CA ARG A 154 -0.76 7.13 18.62
C ARG A 154 -0.41 5.72 18.14
N ILE A 155 0.79 5.27 18.51
CA ILE A 155 1.28 3.92 18.21
C ILE A 155 0.92 2.98 19.35
N GLY A 156 1.17 3.41 20.59
CA GLY A 156 0.81 2.66 21.78
C GLY A 156 1.57 3.13 23.02
N TYR A 157 1.55 2.28 24.04
CA TYR A 157 2.18 2.53 25.33
C TYR A 157 3.11 1.38 25.69
N PHE A 158 4.21 1.72 26.39
CA PHE A 158 5.20 0.74 26.84
C PHE A 158 5.87 1.16 28.16
N GLY A 159 6.65 0.23 28.71
CA GLY A 159 7.25 0.36 30.04
C GLY A 159 6.29 -0.01 31.16
N ASP A 160 6.82 -0.11 32.38
CA ASP A 160 6.04 -0.48 33.56
C ASP A 160 4.83 0.46 33.72
N ASN A 161 3.64 -0.13 33.81
CA ASN A 161 2.36 0.59 33.92
C ASN A 161 2.12 1.63 32.82
N ASP A 162 2.52 1.34 31.56
CA ASP A 162 2.31 2.23 30.42
C ASP A 162 2.94 3.63 30.64
N LYS A 163 4.12 3.66 31.26
CA LYS A 163 4.84 4.90 31.61
C LYS A 163 5.20 5.76 30.39
N TYR A 164 5.38 5.16 29.22
CA TYR A 164 5.75 5.88 28.00
C TYR A 164 4.69 5.73 26.91
N GLU A 165 4.43 6.81 26.19
CA GLU A 165 3.57 6.87 25.01
C GLU A 165 4.44 7.05 23.77
N MET A 166 4.26 6.18 22.79
CA MET A 166 4.87 6.31 21.47
C MET A 166 3.84 6.84 20.48
N TYR A 167 4.23 7.86 19.72
CA TYR A 167 3.37 8.52 18.75
C TYR A 167 4.16 9.08 17.56
N VAL A 168 3.48 9.28 16.45
CA VAL A 168 3.97 10.04 15.30
C VAL A 168 3.26 11.38 15.31
N LYS A 169 3.97 12.48 15.09
CA LYS A 169 3.33 13.80 14.94
C LYS A 169 2.80 13.95 13.51
N THR A 170 1.62 14.55 13.39
CA THR A 170 0.99 14.83 12.11
C THR A 170 1.54 16.12 11.53
N ASP A 171 1.89 16.11 10.24
CA ASP A 171 2.49 17.25 9.53
C ASP A 171 3.71 17.81 10.29
N ASP A 172 4.61 16.92 10.73
CA ASP A 172 5.83 17.28 11.46
C ASP A 172 6.76 18.14 10.59
N GLU A 173 7.34 19.18 11.19
CA GLU A 173 8.25 20.11 10.51
C GLU A 173 9.59 19.43 10.20
N GLU A 174 10.00 18.49 11.05
CA GLU A 174 11.19 17.67 10.80
C GLU A 174 10.87 16.60 9.76
N THR A 175 11.50 16.71 8.60
CA THR A 175 11.27 15.81 7.46
C THR A 175 11.92 14.45 7.61
N THR A 176 12.89 14.28 8.51
CA THR A 176 13.51 12.97 8.75
C THR A 176 12.49 12.00 9.34
N PRO A 177 12.25 10.79 8.79
CA PRO A 177 11.27 9.87 9.37
C PRO A 177 11.63 9.42 10.79
N HIS A 178 10.78 9.76 11.76
CA HIS A 178 10.99 9.46 13.17
C HIS A 178 9.68 9.28 13.93
N PHE A 179 9.76 8.78 15.15
CA PHE A 179 8.65 8.74 16.10
C PHE A 179 9.07 9.40 17.40
N HIS A 180 8.06 9.86 18.14
CA HIS A 180 8.21 10.53 19.41
C HIS A 180 7.87 9.57 20.55
N ILE A 181 8.59 9.72 21.65
CA ILE A 181 8.35 9.01 22.90
C ILE A 181 8.26 10.06 24.00
N ARG A 182 7.20 10.00 24.79
CA ARG A 182 7.04 10.90 25.95
C ARG A 182 6.59 10.15 27.19
N ASP A 183 6.85 10.71 28.36
CA ASP A 183 6.24 10.23 29.59
C ASP A 183 4.72 10.47 29.57
N THR A 184 3.95 9.48 30.03
CA THR A 184 2.47 9.56 30.05
C THR A 184 1.93 10.49 31.12
N GLU A 185 2.62 10.58 32.26
CA GLU A 185 2.19 11.34 33.45
C GLU A 185 2.11 12.85 33.18
N THR A 186 3.14 13.42 32.56
CA THR A 186 3.27 14.85 32.29
C THR A 186 3.21 15.21 30.81
N LYS A 187 3.03 14.21 29.95
CA LYS A 187 2.89 14.38 28.49
C LYS A 187 4.09 15.11 27.86
N GLY A 188 5.30 14.71 28.25
CA GLY A 188 6.56 15.24 27.72
C GLY A 188 7.25 16.27 28.62
N GLY A 189 6.64 16.63 29.76
CA GLY A 189 7.23 17.57 30.70
C GLY A 189 8.42 17.02 31.48
N LYS A 190 8.48 15.70 31.71
CA LYS A 190 9.59 15.02 32.43
C LYS A 190 10.53 14.30 31.48
N PHE A 191 9.99 13.76 30.39
CA PHE A 191 10.78 13.04 29.40
C PHE A 191 10.13 13.13 28.03
N GLU A 192 10.90 13.58 27.03
CA GLU A 192 10.50 13.52 25.64
C GLU A 192 11.70 13.38 24.69
N THR A 193 11.60 12.44 23.75
CA THR A 193 12.65 12.15 22.78
C THR A 193 12.08 11.73 21.42
N CYS A 194 12.95 11.75 20.41
CA CYS A 194 12.65 11.36 19.04
C CYS A 194 13.66 10.30 18.56
N VAL A 195 13.17 9.27 17.89
CA VAL A 195 13.99 8.16 17.36
C VAL A 195 13.66 7.94 15.89
N CYS A 196 14.69 7.76 15.06
CA CYS A 196 14.53 7.52 13.63
C CYS A 196 13.79 6.20 13.35
N LEU A 197 12.93 6.21 12.33
CA LEU A 197 12.26 4.99 11.85
C LEU A 197 13.19 4.12 11.00
N GLU A 198 14.12 4.71 10.26
CA GLU A 198 14.97 3.97 9.31
C GLU A 198 16.30 3.49 9.91
N THR A 199 16.69 4.05 11.05
CA THR A 199 17.96 3.76 11.74
C THR A 199 17.75 3.63 13.24
N ASN A 200 18.70 3.04 13.95
CA ASN A 200 18.71 2.98 15.42
C ASN A 200 19.33 4.25 16.05
N CYS A 201 19.12 5.41 15.42
CA CYS A 201 19.66 6.69 15.91
C CYS A 201 18.56 7.59 16.47
N TYR A 202 18.95 8.48 17.37
CA TYR A 202 18.08 9.56 17.79
C TYR A 202 17.90 10.60 16.67
N CYS A 203 16.73 11.23 16.64
CA CYS A 203 16.41 12.35 15.75
C CYS A 203 16.13 13.60 16.60
N LEU A 204 17.08 14.02 17.43
CA LEU A 204 16.83 15.05 18.44
C LEU A 204 16.61 16.42 17.79
N HIS A 205 15.44 17.01 18.00
CA HIS A 205 15.08 18.35 17.51
C HIS A 205 14.18 19.09 18.50
N GLY A 206 14.05 20.41 18.35
CA GLY A 206 13.17 21.22 19.20
C GLY A 206 13.44 21.05 20.70
N THR A 207 12.42 20.60 21.43
CA THR A 207 12.48 20.28 22.87
C THR A 207 12.79 18.80 23.16
N TYR A 208 12.84 17.96 22.12
CA TYR A 208 12.94 16.51 22.23
C TYR A 208 14.40 16.07 22.29
N LYS A 209 15.03 16.24 23.45
CA LYS A 209 16.49 16.07 23.62
C LYS A 209 16.87 14.96 24.60
N ASP A 210 15.89 14.30 25.21
CA ASP A 210 16.18 13.27 26.18
C ASP A 210 16.68 11.98 25.50
N VAL A 211 17.34 11.13 26.29
CA VAL A 211 17.96 9.89 25.81
C VAL A 211 17.44 8.72 26.65
N LEU A 212 17.04 7.63 25.99
CA LEU A 212 16.59 6.42 26.66
C LEU A 212 17.79 5.69 27.31
N THR A 213 17.59 5.23 28.55
CA THR A 213 18.55 4.34 29.22
C THR A 213 18.60 2.98 28.52
N PRO A 214 19.66 2.17 28.70
CA PRO A 214 19.74 0.83 28.10
C PRO A 214 18.53 -0.07 28.42
N GLU A 215 17.98 0.04 29.63
CA GLU A 215 16.77 -0.68 30.03
C GLU A 215 15.54 -0.21 29.24
N HIS A 216 15.39 1.10 29.06
CA HIS A 216 14.31 1.65 28.25
C HIS A 216 14.45 1.32 26.76
N GLN A 217 15.68 1.23 26.24
CA GLN A 217 15.98 0.79 24.88
C GLN A 217 15.55 -0.66 24.64
N ALA A 218 15.84 -1.55 25.58
CA ALA A 218 15.38 -2.94 25.53
C ALA A 218 13.84 -3.02 25.53
N MET A 219 13.18 -2.26 26.41
CA MET A 219 11.70 -2.21 26.44
C MET A 219 11.10 -1.65 25.14
N LEU A 220 11.73 -0.64 24.53
CA LEU A 220 11.31 -0.11 23.24
C LEU A 220 11.45 -1.18 22.15
N MET A 221 12.56 -1.93 22.13
CA MET A 221 12.76 -3.01 21.18
C MET A 221 11.67 -4.08 21.30
N ASP A 222 11.41 -4.55 22.52
CA ASP A 222 10.35 -5.53 22.79
C ASP A 222 8.97 -5.00 22.35
N PHE A 223 8.69 -3.72 22.62
CA PHE A 223 7.46 -3.07 22.17
C PHE A 223 7.36 -3.06 20.64
N MET A 224 8.43 -2.68 19.94
CA MET A 224 8.44 -2.56 18.47
C MET A 224 8.27 -3.91 17.76
N GLU A 225 8.80 -4.99 18.33
CA GLU A 225 8.57 -6.36 17.85
C GLU A 225 7.16 -6.88 18.19
N GLY A 226 6.55 -6.37 19.26
CA GLY A 226 5.21 -6.74 19.71
C GLY A 226 4.11 -6.42 18.70
N LEU A 227 3.02 -7.20 18.74
CA LEU A 227 1.85 -6.97 17.91
C LEU A 227 1.12 -5.67 18.29
N SER A 228 0.73 -4.89 17.29
CA SER A 228 -0.01 -3.66 17.51
C SER A 228 -1.42 -3.93 18.04
N ARG A 229 -1.68 -3.43 19.25
CA ARG A 229 -3.01 -3.49 19.88
C ARG A 229 -4.04 -2.65 19.12
N HIS A 230 -3.59 -1.63 18.40
CA HIS A 230 -4.45 -0.75 17.61
C HIS A 230 -4.92 -1.39 16.29
N LYS A 231 -4.38 -2.56 15.93
CA LYS A 231 -4.70 -3.33 14.71
C LYS A 231 -5.26 -4.73 14.96
N GLN A 232 -5.57 -5.10 16.20
CA GLN A 232 -6.05 -6.45 16.56
C GLN A 232 -7.29 -6.93 15.79
N HIS A 233 -8.09 -6.01 15.24
CA HIS A 233 -9.30 -6.33 14.47
C HIS A 233 -9.10 -6.37 12.96
N THR A 234 -7.87 -6.25 12.46
CA THR A 234 -7.57 -6.32 11.01
C THR A 234 -6.98 -7.68 10.63
N LEU A 235 -7.33 -8.17 9.44
CA LEU A 235 -6.94 -9.49 8.90
C LEU A 235 -5.42 -9.71 8.84
N SER A 236 -4.60 -8.66 8.88
CA SER A 236 -3.14 -8.75 8.97
C SER A 236 -2.69 -8.20 10.31
N LEU A 237 -2.27 -9.11 11.20
CA LEU A 237 -1.54 -8.74 12.42
C LEU A 237 -0.21 -8.11 11.99
N VAL A 238 0.05 -6.88 12.45
CA VAL A 238 1.29 -6.13 12.20
C VAL A 238 1.97 -5.83 13.53
N CYS A 239 3.29 -5.72 13.54
CA CYS A 239 4.00 -5.27 14.74
C CYS A 239 3.89 -3.74 14.93
N ASN A 240 4.28 -3.25 16.10
CA ASN A 240 4.25 -1.82 16.40
C ASN A 240 5.18 -1.01 15.50
N TYR A 241 6.30 -1.58 15.03
CA TYR A 241 7.16 -0.92 14.06
C TYR A 241 6.48 -0.69 12.70
N GLU A 242 5.86 -1.73 12.14
CA GLU A 242 5.09 -1.60 10.89
C GLU A 242 3.96 -0.58 11.03
N TRP A 243 3.29 -0.57 12.19
CA TRP A 243 2.25 0.40 12.49
C TRP A 243 2.80 1.84 12.59
N ALA A 244 3.95 2.04 13.22
CA ALA A 244 4.60 3.36 13.29
C ALA A 244 4.98 3.90 11.92
N VAL A 245 5.52 3.03 11.05
CA VAL A 245 5.83 3.37 9.65
C VAL A 245 4.57 3.72 8.87
N ASP A 246 3.49 2.93 8.99
CA ASP A 246 2.21 3.26 8.36
C ASP A 246 1.71 4.65 8.80
N MET A 247 1.83 4.96 10.09
CA MET A 247 1.38 6.24 10.66
C MET A 247 2.26 7.41 10.22
N TRP A 248 3.57 7.24 10.11
CA TRP A 248 4.44 8.25 9.50
C TRP A 248 4.02 8.55 8.06
N ASN A 249 3.98 7.51 7.22
CA ASN A 249 3.70 7.65 5.79
C ASN A 249 2.34 8.30 5.51
N LEU A 250 1.36 8.05 6.38
CA LEU A 250 0.03 8.60 6.29
C LEU A 250 -0.09 10.07 6.72
N ASN A 251 0.73 10.49 7.68
CA ASN A 251 0.62 11.80 8.31
C ASN A 251 1.72 12.78 7.90
N ASN A 252 2.78 12.34 7.22
CA ASN A 252 3.91 13.17 6.79
C ASN A 252 4.24 12.89 5.33
N GLU A 253 3.88 13.81 4.42
CA GLU A 253 4.00 13.57 2.97
C GLU A 253 5.39 13.83 2.41
N ALA A 254 6.18 14.67 3.10
CA ALA A 254 7.49 15.11 2.61
C ALA A 254 8.48 13.94 2.44
N THR A 255 8.39 12.94 3.31
CA THR A 255 9.25 11.75 3.30
C THR A 255 8.45 10.52 3.64
N GLN A 256 8.87 9.38 3.08
CA GLN A 256 8.18 8.11 3.22
C GLN A 256 9.19 7.02 3.57
N VAL A 257 8.79 6.12 4.46
CA VAL A 257 9.59 4.98 4.89
C VAL A 257 9.12 3.74 4.15
N THR A 258 10.04 3.07 3.46
CA THR A 258 9.78 1.78 2.81
C THR A 258 10.16 0.64 3.73
N LEU A 259 9.17 -0.17 4.12
CA LEU A 259 9.39 -1.38 4.91
C LEU A 259 10.25 -2.38 4.14
N ARG A 260 11.25 -2.94 4.81
CA ARG A 260 12.10 -4.02 4.29
C ARG A 260 11.75 -5.34 4.97
N TYR A 261 11.73 -6.42 4.20
CA TYR A 261 11.38 -7.75 4.70
C TYR A 261 12.58 -8.69 4.52
N GLY A 262 12.89 -9.42 5.59
CA GLY A 262 13.94 -10.43 5.62
C GLY A 262 13.41 -11.82 5.29
N SER A 263 14.14 -12.83 5.74
CA SER A 263 13.72 -14.23 5.59
C SER A 263 12.37 -14.48 6.25
N LYS A 264 11.57 -15.37 5.64
CA LYS A 264 10.20 -15.72 6.10
C LYS A 264 9.22 -14.54 6.14
N ASN A 265 9.46 -13.49 5.34
CA ASN A 265 8.59 -12.32 5.26
C ASN A 265 8.43 -11.58 6.61
N LYS A 266 9.41 -11.69 7.52
CA LYS A 266 9.46 -10.88 8.76
C LYS A 266 10.03 -9.51 8.40
N VAL A 267 9.38 -8.45 8.86
CA VAL A 267 9.88 -7.08 8.72
C VAL A 267 11.25 -6.93 9.41
N ILE A 268 12.16 -6.20 8.78
CA ILE A 268 13.46 -5.83 9.35
C ILE A 268 13.25 -4.55 10.15
N ILE A 269 13.50 -4.65 11.46
CA ILE A 269 13.35 -3.56 12.42
C ILE A 269 14.76 -3.09 12.81
N PRO A 270 15.05 -1.78 12.84
CA PRO A 270 16.29 -1.28 13.41
C PRO A 270 16.48 -1.75 14.86
N ASP A 271 17.73 -1.98 15.28
CA ASP A 271 18.03 -2.44 16.65
C ASP A 271 17.93 -1.28 17.65
N TYR A 272 16.70 -1.00 18.08
CA TYR A 272 16.41 0.02 19.10
C TYR A 272 16.89 -0.36 20.51
N GLY A 273 17.37 -1.60 20.71
CA GLY A 273 18.01 -2.03 21.95
C GLY A 273 19.44 -1.49 22.11
N LYS A 274 20.02 -0.93 21.05
CA LYS A 274 21.37 -0.36 21.02
C LYS A 274 21.40 0.93 20.22
N MET A 275 20.74 1.95 20.76
CA MET A 275 20.65 3.23 20.06
C MET A 275 21.94 4.04 20.16
N THR A 276 22.25 4.75 19.08
CA THR A 276 23.38 5.67 19.00
C THR A 276 22.89 7.12 18.91
N LEU A 277 23.65 8.04 19.51
CA LEU A 277 23.49 9.47 19.31
C LEU A 277 23.87 9.88 17.89
#